data_AF-A0A352WUU1-F1
#
_entry.id   AF-A0A352WUU1-F1
#
_cell.length_a   1.000
_cell.length_b   1.000
_cell.length_c   1.000
_cell.angle_alpha   90.00
_cell.angle_beta   90.00
_cell.angle_gamma   90.00
#
_symmetry.space_group_name_H-M   'P 1'
#
loop_
_entity.id
_entity.type
_entity.pdbx_description
1 polymer ?
#
loop_
_entity_poly.entity_id
_entity_poly.type
_entity_poly.pdbx_seq_one_letter_code
_entity_poly.pdbx_strand_id
1 'polypeptide(L)'
;EEFLTAYTPYQAEISQGLLQSIFEYQTDICQLTGMDASNASVYDGATAAAEAVAMCKERKKNTVIVSKTIKPDTLEVIKTYCRGNGMEVVLTGEKEGRTHLQGFAPDDSIACVYV
;
A
#
# COMPACT_ATOMS: atom_id res chain seq x y z
N GLU A 1 -9.98 -10.81 -27.63
CA GLU A 1 -8.98 -11.86 -27.35
C GLU A 1 -7.68 -11.28 -26.83
N GLU A 2 -7.13 -10.21 -27.44
CA GLU A 2 -5.87 -9.56 -27.01
C GLU A 2 -5.68 -9.37 -25.50
N PHE A 3 -6.67 -8.86 -24.74
CA PHE A 3 -6.49 -8.62 -23.30
C PHE A 3 -6.64 -9.86 -22.41
N LEU A 4 -7.44 -10.85 -22.82
CA LEU A 4 -7.81 -11.97 -21.95
C LEU A 4 -6.78 -13.10 -22.02
N THR A 5 -6.18 -13.32 -23.19
CA THR A 5 -5.22 -14.42 -23.41
C THR A 5 -3.77 -13.95 -23.47
N ALA A 6 -3.50 -12.64 -23.53
CA ALA A 6 -2.16 -12.12 -23.37
C ALA A 6 -1.63 -12.44 -21.96
N TYR A 7 -0.35 -12.80 -21.89
CA TYR A 7 0.37 -12.94 -20.63
C TYR A 7 1.20 -11.68 -20.37
N THR A 8 2.01 -11.69 -19.31
CA THR A 8 2.91 -10.59 -18.96
C THR A 8 3.66 -10.10 -20.22
N PRO A 9 3.60 -8.79 -20.55
CA PRO A 9 4.08 -8.25 -21.81
C PRO A 9 5.61 -8.11 -21.84
N TYR A 10 6.33 -9.24 -21.75
CA TYR A 10 7.79 -9.27 -21.77
C TYR A 10 8.39 -8.84 -23.12
N GLN A 11 7.66 -9.05 -24.21
CA GLN A 11 8.07 -8.60 -25.55
C GLN A 11 7.28 -7.33 -25.91
N ALA A 12 7.90 -6.19 -25.66
CA ALA A 12 7.24 -4.90 -25.82
C ALA A 12 6.79 -4.65 -27.27
N GLU A 13 7.55 -5.11 -28.26
CA GLU A 13 7.31 -4.88 -29.69
C GLU A 13 5.97 -5.46 -30.18
N ILE A 14 5.50 -6.54 -29.55
CA ILE A 14 4.26 -7.23 -29.91
C ILE A 14 3.15 -7.06 -28.85
N SER A 15 3.36 -6.22 -27.84
CA SER A 15 2.43 -6.02 -26.72
C SER A 15 2.07 -4.55 -26.49
N GLN A 16 2.25 -3.70 -27.51
CA GLN A 16 2.03 -2.25 -27.39
C GLN A 16 0.61 -1.87 -26.95
N GLY A 17 -0.43 -2.59 -27.39
CA GLY A 17 -1.80 -2.32 -26.95
C GLY A 17 -1.98 -2.46 -25.44
N LEU A 18 -1.51 -3.58 -24.86
CA LEU A 18 -1.58 -3.83 -23.42
C LEU A 18 -0.67 -2.87 -22.64
N LEU A 19 0.56 -2.62 -23.12
CA LEU A 19 1.49 -1.70 -22.48
C LEU A 19 0.94 -0.27 -22.43
N GLN A 20 0.29 0.18 -23.50
CA GLN A 20 -0.37 1.49 -23.52
C GLN A 20 -1.51 1.55 -22.50
N SER A 21 -2.37 0.52 -22.43
CA SER A 21 -3.44 0.48 -21.42
C SER A 21 -2.92 0.47 -19.98
N ILE A 22 -1.79 -0.21 -19.71
CA ILE A 22 -1.13 -0.17 -18.40
C ILE A 22 -0.63 1.25 -18.09
N PHE A 23 -0.01 1.92 -19.06
CA PHE A 23 0.47 3.30 -18.88
C PHE A 23 -0.66 4.30 -18.63
N GLU A 24 -1.78 4.16 -19.36
CA GLU A 24 -3.00 4.94 -19.13
C GLU A 24 -3.56 4.68 -17.72
N TYR A 25 -3.66 3.42 -17.29
CA TYR A 25 -4.06 3.07 -15.93
C TYR A 25 -3.16 3.72 -14.87
N GLN A 26 -1.83 3.66 -15.04
CA GLN A 26 -0.89 4.28 -14.10
C GLN A 26 -1.11 5.80 -14.03
N THR A 27 -1.31 6.43 -15.19
CA THR A 27 -1.58 7.87 -15.30
C THR A 27 -2.88 8.25 -14.59
N ASP A 28 -3.95 7.48 -14.79
CA ASP A 28 -5.24 7.71 -14.16
C ASP A 28 -5.16 7.58 -12.63
N ILE A 29 -4.44 6.58 -12.12
CA ILE A 29 -4.23 6.43 -10.67
C ILE A 29 -3.38 7.58 -10.10
N CYS A 30 -2.35 8.03 -10.80
CA CYS A 30 -1.58 9.20 -10.40
C CYS A 30 -2.46 10.45 -10.32
N GLN A 31 -3.31 10.69 -11.33
CA GLN A 31 -4.25 11.81 -11.33
C GLN A 31 -5.28 11.72 -10.19
N LEU A 32 -5.80 10.51 -9.91
CA LEU A 32 -6.78 10.29 -8.86
C LEU A 32 -6.20 10.48 -7.45
N THR A 33 -4.97 10.03 -7.23
CA THR A 33 -4.31 10.07 -5.91
C THR A 33 -3.48 11.33 -5.68
N GLY A 34 -3.16 12.07 -6.75
CA GLY A 34 -2.23 13.20 -6.70
C GLY A 34 -0.77 12.79 -6.47
N MET A 35 -0.41 11.53 -6.73
CA MET A 35 0.95 11.00 -6.57
C MET A 35 1.73 11.07 -7.90
N ASP A 36 3.05 11.11 -7.82
CA ASP A 36 3.92 11.21 -9.01
C ASP A 36 3.99 9.90 -9.82
N ALA A 37 3.76 8.75 -9.19
CA ALA A 37 3.88 7.44 -9.82
C ALA A 37 2.92 6.40 -9.23
N SER A 38 2.53 5.44 -10.05
CA SER A 38 1.73 4.26 -9.69
C SER A 38 2.33 3.01 -10.34
N ASN A 39 2.13 1.84 -9.75
CA ASN A 39 2.52 0.56 -10.33
C ASN A 39 1.43 0.03 -11.29
N ALA A 40 1.69 -1.12 -11.92
CA ALA A 40 0.75 -1.76 -12.85
C ALA A 40 -0.33 -2.59 -12.12
N SER A 41 -0.81 -2.12 -10.97
CA SER A 41 -1.78 -2.75 -10.04
C SER A 41 -1.18 -3.64 -8.95
N VAL A 42 -2.08 -4.03 -8.02
CA VAL A 42 -1.91 -4.96 -6.91
C VAL A 42 -3.19 -5.79 -6.80
N TYR A 43 -3.15 -6.90 -6.05
CA TYR A 43 -4.27 -7.84 -6.00
C TYR A 43 -5.57 -7.22 -5.47
N ASP A 44 -5.48 -6.50 -4.34
CA ASP A 44 -6.61 -5.84 -3.71
C ASP A 44 -6.13 -4.69 -2.80
N GLY A 45 -7.07 -3.93 -2.22
CA GLY A 45 -6.73 -2.83 -1.33
C GLY A 45 -6.07 -3.24 -0.01
N ALA A 46 -6.29 -4.47 0.47
CA ALA A 46 -5.70 -4.93 1.72
C ALA A 46 -4.20 -5.27 1.54
N THR A 47 -3.87 -5.96 0.46
CA THR A 47 -2.49 -6.22 0.03
C THR A 47 -1.79 -4.95 -0.40
N ALA A 48 -2.49 -4.02 -1.06
CA ALA A 48 -1.96 -2.68 -1.37
C ALA A 48 -1.47 -1.95 -0.10
N ALA A 49 -2.30 -1.93 0.94
CA ALA A 49 -1.99 -1.28 2.20
C ALA A 49 -0.79 -1.95 2.90
N ALA A 50 -0.75 -3.28 2.90
CA ALA A 50 0.33 -4.04 3.50
C ALA A 50 1.67 -3.84 2.78
N GLU A 51 1.69 -3.83 1.44
CA GLU A 51 2.89 -3.52 0.65
C GLU A 51 3.33 -2.07 0.84
N ALA A 52 2.40 -1.11 0.90
CA ALA A 52 2.71 0.28 1.20
C ALA A 52 3.42 0.43 2.56
N VAL A 53 2.92 -0.26 3.59
CA VAL A 53 3.58 -0.31 4.91
C VAL A 53 4.97 -0.94 4.82
N ALA A 54 5.10 -2.05 4.09
CA ALA A 54 6.38 -2.74 3.92
C ALA A 54 7.42 -1.89 3.19
N MET A 55 7.02 -1.08 2.20
CA MET A 55 7.90 -0.15 1.47
C MET A 55 8.48 0.94 2.37
N CYS A 56 7.79 1.33 3.45
CA CYS A 56 8.27 2.34 4.39
C CYS A 56 9.34 1.80 5.37
N LYS A 57 9.54 0.48 5.42
CA LYS A 57 10.49 -0.13 6.34
C LYS A 57 11.93 0.25 5.98
N GLU A 58 12.67 0.75 6.96
CA GLU A 58 14.10 1.00 6.86
C GLU A 58 14.88 0.26 7.96
N ARG A 59 16.21 0.24 7.88
CA ARG A 59 17.06 -0.50 8.84
C ARG A 59 16.81 -0.14 10.31
N LYS A 60 16.50 1.14 10.58
CA LYS A 60 16.26 1.66 11.95
C LYS A 60 14.78 1.97 12.22
N LYS A 61 13.93 1.90 11.19
CA LYS A 61 12.51 2.23 11.27
C LYS A 61 11.69 0.99 10.95
N ASN A 62 11.18 0.34 11.98
CA ASN A 62 10.45 -0.91 11.89
C ASN A 62 9.06 -0.85 12.55
N THR A 63 8.63 0.31 13.05
CA THR A 63 7.32 0.48 13.68
C THR A 63 6.36 1.14 12.71
N VAL A 64 5.19 0.54 12.50
CA VAL A 64 4.07 1.16 11.78
C VAL A 64 2.97 1.51 12.78
N ILE A 65 2.48 2.74 12.70
CA ILE A 65 1.29 3.17 13.44
C ILE A 65 0.08 2.97 12.54
N VAL A 66 -0.91 2.21 12.98
CA VAL A 66 -2.11 1.90 12.20
C VAL A 66 -3.35 2.39 12.92
N SER A 67 -4.18 3.16 12.22
CA SER A 67 -5.44 3.64 12.74
C SER A 67 -6.37 2.48 13.11
N LYS A 68 -6.97 2.55 14.29
CA LYS A 68 -7.95 1.54 14.73
C LYS A 68 -9.26 1.58 13.91
N THR A 69 -9.50 2.65 13.16
CA THR A 69 -10.75 2.86 12.41
C THR A 69 -10.70 2.33 10.98
N ILE A 70 -9.58 1.75 10.55
CA ILE A 70 -9.50 1.14 9.21
C ILE A 70 -10.33 -0.14 9.13
N LYS A 71 -10.57 -0.62 7.92
CA LYS A 71 -11.28 -1.88 7.69
C LYS A 71 -10.58 -3.04 8.44
N PRO A 72 -11.29 -3.85 9.24
CA PRO A 72 -10.70 -4.95 10.01
C PRO A 72 -9.89 -5.94 9.15
N ASP A 73 -10.42 -6.32 7.97
CA ASP A 73 -9.72 -7.25 7.06
C ASP A 73 -8.37 -6.68 6.59
N THR A 74 -8.32 -5.37 6.30
CA THR A 74 -7.08 -4.69 5.92
C THR A 74 -6.08 -4.69 7.07
N LEU A 75 -6.54 -4.44 8.30
CA LEU A 75 -5.69 -4.49 9.49
C LEU A 75 -5.07 -5.87 9.69
N GLU A 76 -5.84 -6.94 9.52
CA GLU A 76 -5.33 -8.30 9.67
C GLU A 76 -4.27 -8.63 8.61
N VAL A 77 -4.49 -8.22 7.35
CA VAL A 77 -3.47 -8.40 6.28
C VAL A 77 -2.20 -7.61 6.59
N ILE A 78 -2.30 -6.36 7.04
CA ILE A 78 -1.14 -5.56 7.47
C ILE A 78 -0.37 -6.27 8.58
N LYS A 79 -1.05 -6.76 9.63
CA LYS A 79 -0.42 -7.51 10.72
C LYS A 79 0.28 -8.77 10.22
N THR A 80 -0.33 -9.51 9.30
CA THR A 80 0.26 -10.72 8.72
C THR A 80 1.56 -10.40 7.98
N TYR A 81 1.57 -9.37 7.13
CA TYR A 81 2.77 -8.96 6.38
C TYR A 81 3.86 -8.42 7.32
N CYS A 82 3.48 -7.57 8.29
CA CYS A 82 4.41 -7.02 9.28
C CYS A 82 5.06 -8.13 10.13
N ARG A 83 4.31 -9.16 10.51
CA ARG A 83 4.87 -10.34 11.19
C ARG A 83 5.92 -11.04 10.34
N GLY A 84 5.68 -11.20 9.04
CA GLY A 84 6.64 -11.84 8.12
C GLY A 84 7.91 -11.01 7.91
N ASN A 85 7.80 -9.69 7.89
CA ASN A 85 8.92 -8.77 7.69
C ASN A 85 9.49 -8.22 9.01
N GLY A 86 9.05 -8.67 10.18
CA GLY A 86 9.56 -8.22 11.48
C GLY A 86 9.31 -6.74 11.80
N MET A 87 8.21 -6.16 11.30
CA MET A 87 7.74 -4.83 11.67
C MET A 87 6.79 -4.91 12.87
N GLU A 88 6.86 -3.93 13.75
CA GLU A 88 5.94 -3.76 14.88
C GLU A 88 4.72 -2.95 14.45
N VAL A 89 3.52 -3.45 14.76
CA VAL A 89 2.26 -2.76 14.48
C VAL A 89 1.70 -2.18 15.77
N VAL A 90 1.60 -0.86 15.83
CA VAL A 90 1.03 -0.12 16.97
C VAL A 90 -0.29 0.51 16.54
N LEU A 91 -1.36 0.28 17.31
CA LEU A 91 -2.68 0.84 16.98
C LEU A 91 -2.87 2.23 17.59
N THR A 92 -3.46 3.14 16.83
CA THR A 92 -3.85 4.46 17.36
C THR A 92 -5.04 4.34 18.31
N GLY A 93 -5.28 5.41 19.08
CA GLY A 93 -6.56 5.60 19.74
C GLY A 93 -7.70 5.80 18.74
N GLU A 94 -8.91 5.62 19.24
CA GLU A 94 -10.16 5.94 18.53
C GLU A 94 -11.02 6.79 19.47
N LYS A 95 -11.62 7.85 18.92
CA LYS A 95 -12.58 8.71 19.62
C LYS A 95 -13.73 9.03 18.66
N GLU A 96 -14.93 8.62 19.03
CA GLU A 96 -16.16 8.88 18.25
C GLU A 96 -16.10 8.35 16.81
N GLY A 97 -15.51 7.17 16.61
CA GLY A 97 -15.33 6.54 15.31
C GLY A 97 -14.26 7.18 14.43
N ARG A 98 -13.46 8.09 14.99
CA ARG A 98 -12.36 8.77 14.28
C ARG A 98 -11.01 8.39 14.88
N THR A 99 -10.01 8.32 14.01
CA THR A 99 -8.61 8.14 14.41
C THR A 99 -8.20 9.24 15.38
N HIS A 100 -7.70 8.84 16.54
CA HIS A 100 -7.16 9.77 17.53
C HIS A 100 -5.65 9.55 17.65
N LEU A 101 -4.88 10.45 17.02
CA LEU A 101 -3.41 10.42 17.00
C LEU A 101 -2.76 11.02 18.26
N GLN A 102 -3.56 11.51 19.22
CA GLN A 102 -3.06 12.19 20.40
C GLN A 102 -2.34 11.19 21.32
N GLY A 103 -1.07 11.45 21.63
CA GLY A 103 -0.23 10.58 22.47
C GLY A 103 0.90 9.87 21.74
N PHE A 104 0.96 9.93 20.40
CA PHE A 104 2.12 9.45 19.64
C PHE A 104 3.09 10.61 19.42
N ALA A 105 4.23 10.57 20.11
CA ALA A 105 5.36 11.41 19.77
C ALA A 105 6.12 10.72 18.61
N PRO A 106 6.43 11.43 17.51
CA PRO A 106 7.29 10.86 16.48
C PRO A 106 8.64 10.51 17.08
N ASP A 107 9.04 9.25 16.91
CA ASP A 107 10.34 8.72 17.31
C ASP A 107 11.08 8.19 16.06
N ASP A 108 12.39 7.96 16.20
CA ASP A 108 13.26 7.52 15.10
C ASP A 108 13.02 6.06 14.65
N SER A 109 12.17 5.30 15.35
CA SER A 109 11.78 3.92 15.02
C SER A 109 10.52 3.83 14.15
N ILE A 110 9.72 4.89 14.09
CA ILE A 110 8.49 4.93 13.29
C ILE A 110 8.84 5.04 11.80
N ALA A 111 8.38 4.05 11.04
CA ALA A 111 8.49 3.99 9.59
C ALA A 111 7.38 4.78 8.90
N CYS A 112 6.13 4.56 9.29
CA CYS A 112 4.97 5.22 8.68
C CYS A 112 3.74 5.20 9.58
N VAL A 113 2.74 5.98 9.16
CA VAL A 113 1.41 6.03 9.78
C VAL A 113 0.39 5.70 8.70
N TYR A 114 -0.48 4.73 8.97
CA TYR A 114 -1.58 4.32 8.08
C TYR A 114 -2.91 4.67 8.75
N VAL A 115 -3.71 5.54 8.12
CA VAL A 115 -4.96 6.08 8.70
C VAL A 115 -6.23 5.65 8.00
#